data_AF-A0A5B7IGU8-F1
#
_entry.id   AF-A0A5B7IGU8-F1
#
_cell.length_a   1.000
_cell.length_b   1.000
_cell.length_c   1.000
_cell.angle_alpha   90.00
_cell.angle_beta   90.00
_cell.angle_gamma   90.00
#
_symmetry.space_group_name_H-M   'P 1'
#
loop_
_entity.id
_entity.type
_entity.pdbx_description
1 polymer ?
#
loop_
_entity_poly.entity_id
_entity_poly.type
_entity_poly.pdbx_seq_one_letter_code
_entity_poly.pdbx_strand_id
1 'polypeptide(L)'
;MMAVKEQLERGRAAARGWCTRASKALQTLLELPTGSRVQLEDAIADLDKRLDTLDLVQAEYELTISDPELLGADLDKADSLRSGVRAV
;
A
#
# COMPACT_ATOMS: atom_id res chain seq x y z
N MET A 1 -20.66 7.90 12.92
CA MET A 1 -20.09 6.67 12.32
C MET A 1 -19.71 6.83 10.85
N MET A 2 -20.54 7.45 9.98
CA MET A 2 -20.21 7.60 8.54
C MET A 2 -18.93 8.42 8.24
N ALA A 3 -18.69 9.51 8.98
CA ALA A 3 -17.52 10.38 8.72
C ALA A 3 -16.16 9.68 8.91
N VAL A 4 -16.05 8.72 9.84
CA VAL A 4 -14.82 7.97 10.10
C VAL A 4 -14.55 6.98 8.96
N LYS A 5 -15.58 6.27 8.50
CA LYS A 5 -15.47 5.33 7.38
C LYS A 5 -15.04 6.05 6.09
N GLU A 6 -15.66 7.17 5.75
CA GLU A 6 -15.30 7.97 4.57
C GLU A 6 -13.87 8.55 4.66
N GLN A 7 -13.41 8.88 5.86
CA GLN A 7 -12.03 9.32 6.09
C GLN A 7 -11.04 8.16 5.86
N LEU A 8 -11.34 6.97 6.38
CA LEU A 8 -10.53 5.77 6.18
C LEU A 8 -10.51 5.34 4.71
N GLU A 9 -11.62 5.45 3.97
CA GLU A 9 -11.65 5.17 2.53
C GLU A 9 -10.73 6.09 1.74
N ARG A 10 -10.76 7.39 2.04
CA ARG A 10 -9.85 8.37 1.43
C ARG A 10 -8.39 8.14 1.82
N GLY A 11 -8.14 7.86 3.10
CA GLY A 11 -6.80 7.54 3.61
C GLY A 11 -6.21 6.32 2.93
N ARG A 12 -7.02 5.28 2.77
CA ARG A 12 -6.63 4.05 2.07
C ARG A 12 -6.34 4.28 0.59
N ALA A 13 -7.19 5.04 -0.10
CA ALA A 13 -6.96 5.39 -1.50
C ALA A 13 -5.64 6.17 -1.68
N ALA A 14 -5.35 7.12 -0.78
CA ALA A 14 -4.09 7.86 -0.77
C ALA A 14 -2.88 6.95 -0.50
N ALA A 15 -2.98 6.07 0.50
CA ALA A 15 -1.92 5.13 0.86
C ALA A 15 -1.59 4.14 -0.27
N ARG A 16 -2.61 3.61 -0.96
CA ARG A 16 -2.44 2.79 -2.17
C ARG A 16 -1.68 3.57 -3.25
N GLY A 17 -2.08 4.82 -3.49
CA GLY A 17 -1.40 5.70 -4.44
C GLY A 17 0.07 5.98 -4.09
N TRP A 18 0.41 6.08 -2.80
CA TRP A 18 1.81 6.20 -2.36
C TRP A 18 2.59 4.91 -2.59
N CYS A 19 2.04 3.73 -2.26
CA CYS A 19 2.69 2.44 -2.50
C CYS A 19 2.99 2.25 -4.00
N THR A 20 2.03 2.53 -4.89
CA THR A 20 2.24 2.43 -6.33
C THR A 20 3.34 3.38 -6.82
N ARG A 21 3.41 4.60 -6.29
CA ARG A 21 4.47 5.56 -6.68
C ARG A 21 5.86 5.10 -6.19
N ALA A 22 5.97 4.66 -4.94
CA ALA A 22 7.23 4.18 -4.37
C ALA A 22 7.72 2.93 -5.10
N SER A 23 6.82 1.99 -5.37
CA SER A 23 7.09 0.78 -6.17
C SER A 23 7.61 1.13 -7.57
N LYS A 24 6.95 2.03 -8.29
CA LYS A 24 7.44 2.50 -9.61
C LYS A 24 8.79 3.21 -9.54
N ALA A 25 9.05 3.96 -8.47
CA ALA A 25 10.34 4.61 -8.27
C ALA A 25 11.45 3.58 -8.05
N LEU A 26 11.21 2.56 -7.24
CA LEU A 26 12.13 1.44 -7.04
C LEU A 26 12.38 0.67 -8.36
N GLN A 27 11.32 0.37 -9.11
CA GLN A 27 11.45 -0.26 -10.44
C GLN A 27 12.35 0.56 -11.37
N THR A 28 12.12 1.87 -11.41
CA THR A 28 12.94 2.79 -12.22
C THR A 28 14.41 2.74 -11.80
N LEU A 29 14.70 2.69 -10.49
CA LEU A 29 16.08 2.59 -9.99
C LEU A 29 16.74 1.26 -10.35
N LEU A 30 15.99 0.15 -10.35
CA LEU A 30 16.49 -1.17 -10.74
C LEU A 30 16.83 -1.26 -12.24
N GLU A 31 16.15 -0.47 -13.07
CA GLU A 31 16.43 -0.39 -14.51
C GLU A 31 17.64 0.51 -14.84
N LEU A 32 18.12 1.31 -13.89
CA LEU A 32 19.29 2.16 -14.12
C LEU A 32 20.59 1.36 -14.05
N PRO A 33 21.46 1.43 -15.08
CA PRO A 33 22.74 0.72 -15.10
C PRO A 33 23.73 1.22 -14.03
N THR A 34 23.45 2.36 -13.40
CA THR A 34 24.31 3.01 -12.37
C THR A 34 23.59 3.20 -11.04
N GLY A 35 22.53 2.43 -10.76
CA GLY A 35 21.83 2.50 -9.47
C GLY A 35 22.79 2.26 -8.30
N SER A 36 22.91 3.22 -7.39
CA SER A 36 23.71 3.04 -6.18
C SER A 36 22.97 2.14 -5.20
N ARG A 37 23.69 1.23 -4.54
CA ARG A 37 23.16 0.39 -3.46
C ARG A 37 22.43 1.22 -2.39
N VAL A 38 22.98 2.38 -2.02
CA VAL A 38 22.37 3.28 -1.02
C VAL A 38 21.01 3.78 -1.50
N GLN A 39 20.88 4.15 -2.77
CA GLN A 39 19.61 4.62 -3.34
C GLN A 39 18.55 3.51 -3.39
N LEU A 40 18.97 2.27 -3.64
CA LEU A 40 18.08 1.11 -3.62
C LEU A 40 17.63 0.80 -2.18
N GLU A 41 18.54 0.82 -1.20
CA GLU A 41 18.21 0.64 0.21
C GLU A 41 17.23 1.72 0.71
N ASP A 42 17.46 2.99 0.34
CA ASP A 42 16.55 4.09 0.68
C ASP A 42 15.17 3.93 0.04
N ALA A 43 15.12 3.51 -1.23
CA ALA A 43 13.86 3.31 -1.95
C ALA A 43 13.06 2.11 -1.41
N ILE A 44 13.73 1.03 -1.01
CA ILE A 44 13.11 -0.11 -0.32
C ILE A 44 12.54 0.36 1.02
N ALA A 45 13.32 1.11 1.80
CA ALA A 45 12.86 1.61 3.10
C ALA A 45 11.64 2.56 2.99
N ASP A 46 11.59 3.43 1.97
CA ASP A 46 10.38 4.25 1.73
C ASP A 46 9.19 3.37 1.32
N LEU A 47 9.39 2.39 0.44
CA LEU A 47 8.33 1.47 0.02
C LEU A 47 7.75 0.70 1.21
N ASP A 48 8.60 0.11 2.06
CA ASP A 48 8.19 -0.60 3.27
C ASP A 48 7.38 0.31 4.20
N LYS A 49 7.84 1.53 4.44
CA LYS A 49 7.11 2.52 5.23
C LYS A 49 5.72 2.84 4.65
N ARG A 50 5.57 2.89 3.32
CA ARG A 50 4.26 3.10 2.68
C ARG A 50 3.36 1.90 2.83
N LEU A 51 3.91 0.68 2.73
CA LEU A 51 3.17 -0.55 2.96
C LEU A 51 2.65 -0.63 4.40
N ASP A 52 3.49 -0.31 5.39
CA ASP A 52 3.07 -0.27 6.80
C ASP A 52 1.92 0.73 7.03
N THR A 53 2.00 1.90 6.39
CA THR A 53 0.94 2.92 6.47
C THR A 53 -0.36 2.42 5.84
N LEU A 54 -0.26 1.75 4.69
CA LEU A 54 -1.43 1.17 4.02
C LEU A 54 -2.07 0.08 4.88
N ASP A 55 -1.27 -0.78 5.49
CA ASP A 55 -1.72 -1.89 6.33
C ASP A 55 -2.47 -1.39 7.55
N LEU A 56 -1.97 -0.33 8.18
CA LEU A 56 -2.62 0.29 9.33
C LEU A 56 -4.00 0.87 8.96
N VAL A 57 -4.08 1.65 7.87
CA VAL A 57 -5.36 2.25 7.43
C VAL A 57 -6.34 1.20 6.90
N GLN A 58 -5.83 0.14 6.26
CA GLN A 58 -6.64 -0.99 5.80
C GLN A 58 -7.25 -1.74 6.99
N ALA A 59 -6.45 -2.08 8.02
CA ALA A 59 -6.94 -2.74 9.22
C ALA A 59 -8.01 -1.89 9.94
N GLU A 60 -7.79 -0.58 10.06
CA GLU A 60 -8.78 0.33 10.62
C GLU A 60 -10.09 0.38 9.80
N TYR A 61 -9.99 0.36 8.47
CA TYR A 61 -11.16 0.33 7.59
C TYR A 61 -11.95 -0.99 7.73
N GLU A 62 -11.26 -2.12 7.75
CA GLU A 62 -11.84 -3.46 7.89
C GLU A 62 -12.65 -3.60 9.19
N LEU A 63 -12.17 -3.00 10.29
CA LEU A 63 -12.92 -2.94 11.56
C LEU A 63 -14.25 -2.18 11.45
N THR A 64 -14.45 -1.36 10.41
CA THR A 64 -15.72 -0.67 10.14
C THR A 64 -16.70 -1.50 9.30
N ILE A 65 -16.26 -2.65 8.74
CA ILE A 65 -17.09 -3.52 7.93
C ILE A 65 -17.76 -4.56 8.83
N SER A 66 -19.07 -4.46 9.00
CA SER A 66 -19.84 -5.41 9.81
C SER A 66 -20.32 -6.65 9.04
N ASP A 67 -20.30 -6.58 7.70
CA ASP A 67 -20.72 -7.67 6.82
C ASP A 67 -19.51 -8.58 6.49
N PRO A 68 -19.54 -9.87 6.86
CA PRO A 68 -18.44 -10.80 6.62
C PRO A 68 -18.11 -11.02 5.14
N GLU A 69 -19.08 -10.97 4.23
CA GLU A 69 -18.84 -11.17 2.79
C GLU A 69 -18.12 -9.95 2.21
N LEU A 70 -18.54 -8.74 2.60
CA LEU A 70 -17.86 -7.50 2.21
C LEU A 70 -16.45 -7.44 2.79
N LEU A 71 -16.25 -7.91 4.01
CA LEU A 71 -14.92 -7.98 4.64
C LEU A 71 -14.01 -8.95 3.88
N GLY A 72 -14.48 -10.15 3.55
CA GLY A 72 -13.72 -11.12 2.76
C GLY A 72 -13.29 -10.58 1.40
N ALA A 73 -14.23 -9.97 0.66
CA ALA A 73 -13.92 -9.38 -0.64
C ALA A 73 -12.94 -8.19 -0.57
N ASP A 74 -12.88 -7.48 0.56
CA ASP A 74 -11.95 -6.37 0.77
C ASP A 74 -10.53 -6.86 1.13
N LEU A 75 -10.44 -7.93 1.94
CA LEU A 75 -9.19 -8.63 2.26
C LEU A 75 -8.51 -9.18 0.99
N ASP A 76 -9.26 -9.83 0.11
CA ASP A 76 -8.73 -10.36 -1.16
C ASP A 76 -8.15 -9.25 -2.06
N LYS A 77 -8.81 -8.09 -2.10
CA LYS A 77 -8.31 -6.92 -2.86
C LYS A 77 -7.05 -6.34 -2.25
N ALA A 78 -6.96 -6.30 -0.91
CA ALA A 78 -5.77 -5.83 -0.23
C ALA A 78 -4.57 -6.74 -0.51
N ASP A 79 -4.77 -8.06 -0.49
CA ASP A 79 -3.73 -9.04 -0.79
C ASP A 79 -3.23 -8.97 -2.24
N SER A 80 -4.16 -8.83 -3.20
CA SER A 80 -3.82 -8.65 -4.62
C SER A 80 -2.93 -7.42 -4.84
N LEU A 81 -3.22 -6.30 -4.17
CA LEU A 81 -2.41 -5.10 -4.29
C LEU A 81 -1.01 -5.27 -3.67
N ARG A 82 -0.91 -5.92 -2.50
CA ARG A 82 0.39 -6.24 -1.88
C ARG A 82 1.23 -7.12 -2.78
N SER A 83 0.64 -8.17 -3.34
CA SER A 83 1.31 -9.09 -4.27
C SER A 83 1.84 -8.34 -5.50
N GLY A 84 1.05 -7.41 -6.05
CA GLY A 84 1.48 -6.58 -7.18
C GLY A 84 2.62 -5.62 -6.83
N VAL A 85 2.58 -5.00 -5.65
CA VAL A 85 3.64 -4.06 -5.20
C VAL A 85 4.96 -4.78 -4.92
N ARG A 86 4.90 -6.00 -4.36
CA ARG A 86 6.08 -6.83 -4.03
C ARG A 86 6.68 -7.58 -5.22
N ALA A 87 5.98 -7.61 -6.37
CA ALA A 87 6.50 -8.20 -7.59
C ALA A 87 7.50 -7.31 -8.33
N VAL A 88 7.70 -6.08 -7.84
CA VAL A 88 8.75 -5.14 -8.28
C VAL A 88 10.05 -5.44 -7.54
#